data_AF-A0A954WYX1-F1
#
_entry.id   AF-A0A954WYX1-F1
#
_cell.length_a   1.000
_cell.length_b   1.000
_cell.length_c   1.000
_cell.angle_alpha   90.00
_cell.angle_beta   90.00
_cell.angle_gamma   90.00
#
_symmetry.space_group_name_H-M   'P 1'
#
loop_
_entity.id
_entity.type
_entity.pdbx_description
1 polymer ?
#
loop_
_entity_poly.entity_id
_entity_poly.type
_entity_poly.pdbx_seq_one_letter_code
_entity_poly.pdbx_strand_id
1 'polypeptide(L)'
;MRSAGENRWANVSALSGVDFPDDGRAIAITDWDDDGDLDAWTVNRSGPQVRFLQNDLNKNLFVAFRLRGTRCNRDAIGARVQLRLQNSKQTLVKTVRAGDGYLSQSSKALHFGVPADEQVAGGLIRWPSGRIQVFGSVQVGKKYLVVEGQAPAVLQRTQPASQASVKTHTQSNDSADERRVLISVPFAMPQLRFQTADGDDAQVRQNGKHQLINLWASWCEPCQKELAQLAQDTAMLSAAGVEVTAVCVDRLSNENASSDVAREDLTNSRSLGPFEFGYAHPKTVDILQVVNNHVFDIHRSLPLPCSFLLGPNGDLQAIYKGPTTAAQIVSDVKNSNDDPEVRRMHGSHFTGRWSAKPRSARLLSMGTS
;
A
#
# COMPACT_ATOMS: atom_id res chain seq x y z
N MET A 1 -16.40 11.44 -12.64
CA MET A 1 -17.78 11.58 -13.20
C MET A 1 -17.73 12.46 -14.44
N ARG A 2 -18.58 12.21 -15.44
CA ARG A 2 -18.74 13.03 -16.65
C ARG A 2 -20.17 13.53 -16.75
N SER A 3 -20.38 14.79 -17.16
CA SER A 3 -21.73 15.33 -17.39
C SER A 3 -22.41 14.60 -18.54
N ALA A 4 -23.66 14.19 -18.33
CA ALA A 4 -24.54 13.57 -19.33
C ALA A 4 -25.68 14.51 -19.76
N GLY A 5 -25.51 15.81 -19.53
CA GLY A 5 -26.53 16.84 -19.75
C GLY A 5 -27.60 16.87 -18.65
N GLU A 6 -28.36 17.96 -18.57
CA GLU A 6 -29.54 18.10 -17.69
C GLU A 6 -29.28 17.75 -16.21
N ASN A 7 -28.15 18.23 -15.67
CA ASN A 7 -27.70 17.94 -14.29
C ASN A 7 -27.42 16.45 -13.98
N ARG A 8 -27.31 15.59 -15.00
CA ARG A 8 -26.95 14.19 -14.83
C ARG A 8 -25.46 13.98 -14.95
N TRP A 9 -24.96 13.01 -14.19
CA TRP A 9 -23.55 12.65 -14.14
C TRP A 9 -23.40 11.13 -14.25
N ALA A 10 -22.49 10.69 -15.10
CA ALA A 10 -22.12 9.28 -15.21
C ALA A 10 -20.80 9.02 -14.49
N ASN A 11 -20.71 7.92 -13.76
CA ASN A 11 -19.40 7.39 -13.37
C ASN A 11 -18.73 6.82 -14.64
N VAL A 12 -17.51 7.29 -14.90
CA VAL A 12 -16.70 6.87 -16.06
C VAL A 12 -15.31 6.43 -15.63
N SER A 13 -15.09 6.19 -14.33
CA SER A 13 -13.75 5.87 -13.78
C SER A 13 -13.10 4.70 -14.53
N ALA A 14 -13.86 3.63 -14.77
CA ALA A 14 -13.38 2.45 -15.47
C ALA A 14 -13.02 2.77 -16.94
N LEU A 15 -13.88 3.53 -17.63
CA LEU A 15 -13.67 3.89 -19.03
C LEU A 15 -12.52 4.88 -19.22
N SER A 16 -12.27 5.76 -18.26
CA SER A 16 -11.15 6.71 -18.31
C SER A 16 -9.84 6.11 -17.77
N GLY A 17 -9.84 4.83 -17.36
CA GLY A 17 -8.65 4.16 -16.84
C GLY A 17 -8.16 4.69 -15.48
N VAL A 18 -9.03 5.30 -14.68
CA VAL A 18 -8.69 5.85 -13.35
C VAL A 18 -9.30 5.03 -12.19
N ASP A 19 -9.92 3.89 -12.50
CA ASP A 19 -10.59 2.99 -11.54
C ASP A 19 -9.64 1.93 -10.98
N PHE A 20 -8.59 2.39 -10.28
CA PHE A 20 -7.62 1.47 -9.70
C PHE A 20 -8.17 0.85 -8.41
N PRO A 21 -7.96 -0.45 -8.16
CA PRO A 21 -8.36 -1.12 -6.92
C PRO A 21 -7.45 -0.76 -5.73
N ASP A 22 -6.67 0.31 -5.83
CA ASP A 22 -5.65 0.72 -4.86
C ASP A 22 -6.24 1.60 -3.74
N ASP A 23 -5.56 1.60 -2.60
CA ASP A 23 -5.81 2.52 -1.49
C ASP A 23 -5.15 3.89 -1.77
N GLY A 24 -5.79 4.70 -2.62
CA GLY A 24 -5.39 6.07 -2.94
C GLY A 24 -5.64 7.04 -1.79
N ARG A 25 -4.62 7.85 -1.44
CA ARG A 25 -4.66 8.75 -0.27
C ARG A 25 -4.69 10.21 -0.63
N ALA A 26 -3.97 10.62 -1.66
CA ALA A 26 -3.94 12.02 -2.08
C ALA A 26 -3.93 12.13 -3.60
N ILE A 27 -4.44 13.26 -4.10
CA ILE A 27 -4.43 13.63 -5.51
C ILE A 27 -4.02 15.09 -5.66
N ALA A 28 -3.14 15.38 -6.61
CA ALA A 28 -2.75 16.73 -6.97
C ALA A 28 -2.96 16.94 -8.47
N ILE A 29 -3.73 17.96 -8.83
CA ILE A 29 -4.07 18.27 -10.23
C ILE A 29 -3.13 19.36 -10.75
N THR A 30 -2.59 19.15 -11.95
CA THR A 30 -1.77 20.14 -12.65
C THR A 30 -1.74 19.84 -14.14
N ASP A 31 -1.72 20.87 -14.96
CA ASP A 31 -1.23 20.78 -16.34
C ASP A 31 0.31 20.64 -16.25
N TRP A 32 0.80 19.40 -16.27
CA TRP A 32 2.18 19.05 -15.93
C TRP A 32 3.12 19.34 -17.10
N ASP A 33 2.68 19.05 -18.30
CA ASP A 33 3.45 19.27 -19.53
C ASP A 33 3.06 20.56 -20.27
N ASP A 34 2.21 21.41 -19.68
CA ASP A 34 1.78 22.71 -20.23
C ASP A 34 1.11 22.58 -21.62
N ASP A 35 0.46 21.44 -21.90
CA ASP A 35 -0.24 21.19 -23.17
C ASP A 35 -1.71 21.69 -23.16
N GLY A 36 -2.21 22.04 -21.96
CA GLY A 36 -3.51 22.64 -21.76
C GLY A 36 -4.58 21.71 -21.23
N ASP A 37 -4.31 20.43 -21.12
CA ASP A 37 -5.16 19.53 -20.37
C ASP A 37 -4.68 19.38 -18.92
N LEU A 38 -5.44 18.68 -18.08
CA LEU A 38 -5.14 18.60 -16.65
C LEU A 38 -4.77 17.17 -16.28
N ASP A 39 -3.53 16.99 -15.87
CA ASP A 39 -2.99 15.75 -15.34
C ASP A 39 -3.25 15.59 -13.85
N ALA A 40 -3.04 14.37 -13.37
CA ALA A 40 -3.13 14.04 -11.95
C ALA A 40 -1.90 13.26 -11.47
N TRP A 41 -1.39 13.68 -10.31
CA TRP A 41 -0.52 12.86 -9.49
C TRP A 41 -1.34 12.25 -8.36
N THR A 42 -1.19 10.95 -8.12
CA THR A 42 -1.79 10.29 -6.96
C THR A 42 -0.72 9.63 -6.10
N VAL A 43 -0.99 9.54 -4.81
CA VAL A 43 -0.19 8.74 -3.88
C VAL A 43 -1.05 7.65 -3.27
N ASN A 44 -0.51 6.43 -3.22
CA ASN A 44 -1.25 5.24 -2.81
C ASN A 44 -0.52 4.54 -1.66
N ARG A 45 -1.30 3.89 -0.78
CA ARG A 45 -0.78 3.08 0.33
C ARG A 45 -0.47 1.65 -0.10
N SER A 46 -1.33 1.05 -0.93
CA SER A 46 -1.21 -0.34 -1.37
C SER A 46 -0.31 -0.54 -2.59
N GLY A 47 0.31 0.54 -3.08
CA GLY A 47 1.21 0.53 -4.24
C GLY A 47 0.46 0.74 -5.57
N PRO A 48 1.13 1.31 -6.59
CA PRO A 48 2.41 2.01 -6.55
C PRO A 48 2.33 3.29 -5.69
N GLN A 49 3.38 3.61 -4.92
CA GLN A 49 3.35 4.69 -3.91
C GLN A 49 3.03 6.07 -4.50
N VAL A 50 3.51 6.33 -5.72
CA VAL A 50 3.21 7.52 -6.51
C VAL A 50 2.81 7.05 -7.90
N ARG A 51 1.75 7.65 -8.45
CA ARG A 51 1.27 7.39 -9.82
C ARG A 51 1.09 8.72 -10.53
N PHE A 52 1.57 8.79 -11.76
CA PHE A 52 1.27 9.89 -12.68
C PHE A 52 0.21 9.44 -13.67
N LEU A 53 -0.83 10.23 -13.82
CA LEU A 53 -1.91 10.06 -14.77
C LEU A 53 -1.82 11.23 -15.74
N GLN A 54 -1.13 11.00 -16.85
CA GLN A 54 -1.12 11.94 -17.95
C GLN A 54 -2.48 11.89 -18.63
N ASN A 55 -3.14 13.04 -18.76
CA ASN A 55 -4.32 13.13 -19.57
C ASN A 55 -3.90 13.39 -21.01
N ASP A 56 -4.56 12.72 -21.95
CA ASP A 56 -4.37 12.94 -23.40
C ASP A 56 -5.76 12.99 -24.09
N LEU A 57 -6.82 13.18 -23.31
CA LEU A 57 -8.21 13.13 -23.78
C LEU A 57 -8.64 14.49 -24.31
N ASN A 58 -8.58 14.65 -25.65
CA ASN A 58 -9.03 15.79 -26.45
C ASN A 58 -8.33 17.13 -26.16
N LYS A 59 -7.89 17.81 -27.23
CA LYS A 59 -7.35 19.17 -27.17
C LYS A 59 -8.44 20.22 -26.96
N ASN A 60 -8.94 20.30 -25.74
CA ASN A 60 -9.87 21.36 -25.37
C ASN A 60 -9.12 22.69 -25.28
N LEU A 61 -9.79 23.77 -25.69
CA LEU A 61 -9.20 25.10 -25.57
C LEU A 61 -9.22 25.55 -24.11
N PHE A 62 -8.17 26.25 -23.69
CA PHE A 62 -8.02 26.70 -22.31
C PHE A 62 -7.44 28.11 -22.20
N VAL A 63 -7.55 28.70 -21.02
CA VAL A 63 -6.68 29.79 -20.59
C VAL A 63 -6.33 29.58 -19.13
N ALA A 64 -5.07 29.76 -18.77
CA ALA A 64 -4.61 29.58 -17.40
C ALA A 64 -3.95 30.84 -16.84
N PHE A 65 -4.14 31.12 -15.56
CA PHE A 65 -3.53 32.26 -14.88
C PHE A 65 -2.75 31.83 -13.64
N ARG A 66 -1.45 32.12 -13.59
CA ARG A 66 -0.62 32.14 -12.38
C ARG A 66 -0.59 33.57 -11.86
N LEU A 67 -0.91 33.76 -10.58
CA LEU A 67 -0.94 35.08 -9.97
C LEU A 67 0.25 35.27 -9.03
N ARG A 68 0.77 36.49 -8.95
CA ARG A 68 1.81 36.87 -7.99
C ARG A 68 1.43 38.17 -7.30
N GLY A 69 1.23 38.09 -5.99
CA GLY A 69 0.99 39.26 -5.14
C GLY A 69 2.24 40.12 -4.97
N THR A 70 2.04 41.43 -4.86
CA THR A 70 3.10 42.39 -4.52
C THR A 70 2.78 43.18 -3.26
N ARG A 71 1.49 43.46 -3.02
CA ARG A 71 0.99 44.06 -1.77
C ARG A 71 0.31 43.05 -0.86
N CYS A 72 -0.26 41.99 -1.43
CA CYS A 72 -0.77 40.84 -0.68
C CYS A 72 0.28 39.74 -0.54
N ASN A 73 -0.10 38.59 0.04
CA ASN A 73 0.79 37.43 0.10
C ASN A 73 1.31 37.07 -1.31
N ARG A 74 2.59 36.71 -1.42
CA ARG A 74 3.29 36.54 -2.71
C ARG A 74 2.60 35.56 -3.66
N ASP A 75 1.95 34.55 -3.09
CA ASP A 75 1.26 33.49 -3.85
C ASP A 75 -0.17 33.86 -4.22
N ALA A 76 -0.62 35.07 -3.87
CA ALA A 76 -1.96 35.59 -4.12
C ALA A 76 -3.09 34.69 -3.62
N ILE A 77 -2.88 33.92 -2.54
CA ILE A 77 -3.90 33.07 -1.91
C ILE A 77 -5.11 33.94 -1.54
N GLY A 78 -6.30 33.53 -1.97
CA GLY A 78 -7.55 34.26 -1.83
C GLY A 78 -7.90 35.16 -3.02
N ALA A 79 -6.98 35.38 -3.97
CA ALA A 79 -7.27 36.17 -5.18
C ALA A 79 -8.32 35.47 -6.05
N ARG A 80 -9.27 36.24 -6.58
CA ARG A 80 -10.40 35.73 -7.38
C ARG A 80 -10.36 36.30 -8.79
N VAL A 81 -10.22 35.42 -9.78
CA VAL A 81 -10.26 35.77 -11.21
C VAL A 81 -11.65 35.51 -11.75
N GLN A 82 -12.22 36.53 -12.40
CA GLN A 82 -13.47 36.46 -13.14
C GLN A 82 -13.14 36.65 -14.62
N LEU A 83 -13.46 35.65 -15.44
CA LEU A 83 -13.19 35.59 -16.86
C LEU A 83 -14.50 35.74 -17.64
N ARG A 84 -14.53 36.63 -18.63
CA ARG A 84 -15.66 36.83 -19.54
C ARG A 84 -15.29 36.32 -20.92
N LEU A 85 -16.20 35.53 -21.49
CA LEU A 85 -16.11 35.11 -22.89
C LEU A 85 -16.83 36.14 -23.78
N GLN A 86 -16.60 36.09 -25.09
CA GLN A 86 -17.16 37.08 -26.02
C GLN A 86 -18.66 36.89 -26.22
N ASN A 87 -19.12 35.66 -26.44
CA ASN A 87 -20.50 35.39 -26.83
C ASN A 87 -21.35 34.89 -25.66
N SER A 88 -20.72 34.24 -24.67
CA SER A 88 -21.40 33.70 -23.51
C SER A 88 -21.77 34.78 -22.50
N LYS A 89 -22.99 34.69 -22.00
CA LYS A 89 -23.48 35.49 -20.86
C LYS A 89 -22.91 35.01 -19.52
N GLN A 90 -22.25 33.84 -19.48
CA GLN A 90 -21.69 33.29 -18.26
C GLN A 90 -20.31 33.91 -17.96
N THR A 91 -20.08 34.23 -16.70
CA THR A 91 -18.75 34.60 -16.20
C THR A 91 -18.13 33.41 -15.49
N LEU A 92 -16.96 32.96 -15.94
CA LEU A 92 -16.23 31.89 -15.28
C LEU A 92 -15.43 32.45 -14.12
N VAL A 93 -15.42 31.76 -12.98
CA VAL A 93 -14.81 32.30 -11.77
C VAL A 93 -13.99 31.25 -11.04
N LYS A 94 -12.74 31.57 -10.71
CA LYS A 94 -11.86 30.73 -9.87
C LYS A 94 -11.11 31.56 -8.85
N THR A 95 -10.75 30.92 -7.74
CA THR A 95 -10.03 31.54 -6.63
C THR A 95 -8.76 30.76 -6.35
N VAL A 96 -7.65 31.46 -6.11
CA VAL A 96 -6.40 30.83 -5.66
C VAL A 96 -6.58 30.33 -4.24
N ARG A 97 -6.35 29.04 -4.01
CA ARG A 97 -6.49 28.38 -2.70
C ARG A 97 -5.14 27.90 -2.19
N ALA A 98 -5.05 27.76 -0.87
CA ALA A 98 -4.02 27.00 -0.16
C ALA A 98 -4.73 25.94 0.68
N GLY A 99 -4.25 24.70 0.64
CA GLY A 99 -4.97 23.52 1.08
C GLY A 99 -6.02 23.12 0.03
N ASP A 100 -5.67 22.15 -0.82
CA ASP A 100 -6.59 21.52 -1.76
C ASP A 100 -6.32 20.02 -1.81
N GLY A 101 -7.38 19.21 -1.73
CA GLY A 101 -7.25 17.77 -1.52
C GLY A 101 -6.86 17.37 -0.08
N TYR A 102 -6.81 16.07 0.18
CA TYR A 102 -6.32 15.51 1.45
C TYR A 102 -4.82 15.24 1.33
N LEU A 103 -4.00 15.75 2.27
CA LEU A 103 -2.53 15.60 2.28
C LEU A 103 -1.83 15.97 0.96
N SER A 104 -2.42 16.88 0.18
CA SER A 104 -1.98 17.28 -1.16
C SER A 104 -2.17 18.79 -1.38
N GLN A 105 -1.69 19.27 -2.54
CA GLN A 105 -1.91 20.63 -3.01
C GLN A 105 -1.82 20.64 -4.54
N SER A 106 -2.95 20.89 -5.21
CA SER A 106 -2.99 21.13 -6.66
C SER A 106 -2.23 22.41 -7.06
N SER A 107 -1.89 22.53 -8.34
CA SER A 107 -1.24 23.71 -8.91
C SER A 107 -2.04 24.99 -8.61
N LYS A 108 -1.32 26.08 -8.28
CA LYS A 108 -1.92 27.43 -8.08
C LYS A 108 -2.34 28.09 -9.41
N ALA A 109 -2.16 27.43 -10.55
CA ALA A 109 -2.62 27.93 -11.83
C ALA A 109 -4.15 27.81 -11.92
N LEU A 110 -4.83 28.94 -12.14
CA LEU A 110 -6.26 28.96 -12.36
C LEU A 110 -6.56 28.62 -13.82
N HIS A 111 -6.86 27.35 -14.08
CA HIS A 111 -7.16 26.82 -15.40
C HIS A 111 -8.65 26.96 -15.73
N PHE A 112 -8.97 27.55 -16.87
CA PHE A 112 -10.34 27.72 -17.39
C PHE A 112 -10.46 27.02 -18.73
N GLY A 113 -11.42 26.10 -18.85
CA GLY A 113 -11.83 25.57 -20.15
C GLY A 113 -12.61 26.63 -20.95
N VAL A 114 -12.30 26.76 -22.23
CA VAL A 114 -12.92 27.70 -23.17
C VAL A 114 -13.60 26.88 -24.27
N PRO A 115 -14.89 27.09 -24.58
CA PRO A 115 -15.55 26.45 -25.72
C PRO A 115 -14.86 26.79 -27.05
N ALA A 116 -14.94 25.90 -28.04
CA ALA A 116 -14.24 26.05 -29.32
C ALA A 116 -14.71 27.28 -30.14
N ASP A 117 -15.96 27.70 -29.95
CA ASP A 117 -16.63 28.84 -30.59
C ASP A 117 -16.52 30.14 -29.78
N GLU A 118 -15.70 30.16 -28.73
CA GLU A 118 -15.54 31.29 -27.81
C GLU A 118 -14.13 31.88 -27.83
N GLN A 119 -14.05 33.15 -27.45
CA GLN A 119 -12.82 33.87 -27.19
C GLN A 119 -12.90 34.56 -25.84
N VAL A 120 -11.75 34.87 -25.25
CA VAL A 120 -11.71 35.61 -23.99
C VAL A 120 -11.82 37.11 -24.27
N ALA A 121 -12.95 37.71 -23.88
CA ALA A 121 -13.16 39.16 -23.97
C ALA A 121 -12.32 39.95 -22.94
N GLY A 122 -12.01 39.30 -21.82
CA GLY A 122 -11.18 39.85 -20.75
C GLY A 122 -11.74 39.47 -19.38
N GLY A 123 -11.39 40.25 -18.36
CA GLY A 123 -11.83 39.91 -17.02
C GLY A 123 -11.35 40.85 -15.94
N LEU A 124 -11.56 40.44 -14.70
CA LEU A 124 -11.04 41.14 -13.54
C LEU A 124 -10.46 40.18 -12.51
N ILE A 125 -9.51 40.69 -11.74
CA ILE A 125 -8.87 40.02 -10.61
C ILE A 125 -9.16 40.85 -9.37
N ARG A 126 -9.81 40.22 -8.39
CA ARG A 126 -9.95 40.78 -7.04
C ARG A 126 -8.81 40.22 -6.19
N TRP A 127 -7.89 41.09 -5.80
CA TRP A 127 -6.73 40.72 -4.99
C TRP A 127 -7.09 40.71 -3.50
N PRO A 128 -6.42 39.89 -2.68
CA PRO A 128 -6.59 39.90 -1.22
C PRO A 128 -6.23 41.25 -0.58
N SER A 129 -5.43 42.07 -1.25
CA SER A 129 -5.12 43.45 -0.85
C SER A 129 -6.33 44.40 -0.94
N GLY A 130 -7.47 43.94 -1.47
CA GLY A 130 -8.65 44.75 -1.77
C GLY A 130 -8.62 45.39 -3.16
N ARG A 131 -7.47 45.35 -3.86
CA ARG A 131 -7.35 45.90 -5.21
C ARG A 131 -8.18 45.13 -6.22
N ILE A 132 -8.82 45.85 -7.13
CA ILE A 132 -9.45 45.29 -8.32
C ILE A 132 -8.57 45.65 -9.53
N GLN A 133 -8.20 44.64 -10.32
CA GLN A 133 -7.43 44.81 -11.54
C GLN A 133 -8.24 44.27 -12.72
N VAL A 134 -8.44 45.10 -13.74
CA VAL A 134 -9.12 44.72 -14.98
C VAL A 134 -8.07 44.39 -16.04
N PHE A 135 -8.34 43.40 -16.88
CA PHE A 135 -7.52 43.06 -18.04
C PHE A 135 -8.39 42.85 -19.28
N GLY A 136 -7.84 43.20 -20.45
CA GLY A 136 -8.50 43.05 -21.75
C GLY A 136 -8.47 41.61 -22.28
N SER A 137 -8.68 41.45 -23.58
CA SER A 137 -8.65 40.14 -24.22
C SER A 137 -7.28 39.46 -24.07
N VAL A 138 -7.31 38.13 -23.99
CA VAL A 138 -6.11 37.28 -23.94
C VAL A 138 -6.28 36.13 -24.92
N GLN A 139 -5.17 35.66 -25.47
CA GLN A 139 -5.17 34.52 -26.39
C GLN A 139 -5.51 33.23 -25.64
N VAL A 140 -6.40 32.45 -26.23
CA VAL A 140 -6.74 31.08 -25.82
C VAL A 140 -5.57 30.14 -26.16
N GLY A 141 -5.44 29.04 -25.42
CA GLY A 141 -4.34 28.07 -25.53
C GLY A 141 -3.06 28.55 -24.85
N LYS A 142 -3.15 29.50 -23.90
CA LYS A 142 -1.99 30.11 -23.24
C LYS A 142 -2.17 30.18 -21.73
N LYS A 143 -1.03 30.13 -21.05
CA LYS A 143 -0.87 30.37 -19.62
C LYS A 143 -0.25 31.75 -19.41
N TYR A 144 -0.81 32.52 -18.49
CA TYR A 144 -0.37 33.89 -18.19
C TYR A 144 0.15 33.99 -16.76
N LEU A 145 1.25 34.72 -16.58
CA LEU A 145 1.63 35.29 -15.29
C LEU A 145 0.97 36.66 -15.17
N VAL A 146 0.24 36.88 -14.08
CA VAL A 146 -0.25 38.22 -13.72
C VAL A 146 0.35 38.61 -12.38
N VAL A 147 1.22 39.61 -12.42
CA VAL A 147 1.75 40.24 -11.22
C VAL A 147 0.79 41.35 -10.80
N GLU A 148 0.50 41.46 -9.51
CA GLU A 148 -0.41 42.47 -8.97
C GLU A 148 -0.01 43.88 -9.42
N GLY A 149 -0.88 44.51 -10.21
CA GLY A 149 -0.66 45.84 -10.81
C GLY A 149 -0.03 45.86 -12.19
N GLN A 150 0.29 44.70 -12.77
CA GLN A 150 0.88 44.58 -14.11
C GLN A 150 -0.07 43.83 -15.05
N ALA A 151 0.01 44.12 -16.35
CA ALA A 151 -0.76 43.42 -17.36
C ALA A 151 -0.38 41.91 -17.43
N PRO A 152 -1.31 41.03 -17.84
CA PRO A 152 -0.98 39.62 -18.07
C PRO A 152 0.15 39.45 -19.07
N ALA A 153 1.17 38.66 -18.71
CA ALA A 153 2.27 38.28 -19.59
C ALA A 153 2.22 36.78 -19.87
N VAL A 154 2.39 36.37 -21.13
CA VAL A 154 2.42 34.94 -21.49
C VAL A 154 3.58 34.28 -20.77
N LEU A 155 3.28 33.23 -20.01
CA LEU A 155 4.28 32.42 -19.32
C LEU A 155 4.85 31.44 -20.34
N GLN A 156 6.07 31.72 -20.80
CA GLN A 156 6.79 30.83 -21.70
C GLN A 156 7.41 29.66 -20.91
N ARG A 157 7.34 28.47 -21.49
CA ARG A 157 8.03 27.30 -20.96
C ARG A 157 9.53 27.50 -21.15
N THR A 158 10.29 27.44 -20.06
CA THR A 158 11.76 27.63 -20.08
C THR A 158 12.53 26.37 -20.48
N GLN A 159 11.87 25.21 -20.58
CA GLN A 159 12.47 23.96 -21.05
C GLN A 159 11.51 23.24 -22.01
N PRO A 160 11.96 22.74 -23.18
CA PRO A 160 11.11 21.94 -24.05
C PRO A 160 10.60 20.70 -23.32
N ALA A 161 9.44 20.17 -23.76
CA ALA A 161 8.95 18.87 -23.30
C ALA A 161 10.00 17.80 -23.60
N SER A 162 10.80 17.46 -22.58
CA SER A 162 11.61 16.25 -22.64
C SER A 162 10.63 15.09 -22.56
N GLN A 163 10.35 14.44 -23.69
CA GLN A 163 9.80 13.09 -23.75
C GLN A 163 10.84 12.10 -23.20
N ALA A 164 11.26 12.28 -21.96
CA ALA A 164 11.94 11.22 -21.26
C ALA A 164 10.85 10.18 -21.01
N SER A 165 10.83 9.12 -21.82
CA SER A 165 10.09 7.91 -21.50
C SER A 165 10.69 7.41 -20.18
N VAL A 166 10.07 7.79 -19.06
CA VAL A 166 10.35 7.12 -17.79
C VAL A 166 9.94 5.69 -18.05
N LYS A 167 10.92 4.78 -18.16
CA LYS A 167 10.61 3.36 -18.15
C LYS A 167 9.83 3.14 -16.87
N THR A 168 8.53 2.92 -16.99
CA THR A 168 7.71 2.51 -15.86
C THR A 168 8.46 1.36 -15.25
N HIS A 169 8.91 1.52 -14.01
CA HIS A 169 9.24 0.37 -13.20
C HIS A 169 7.91 -0.37 -13.09
N THR A 170 7.68 -1.32 -13.99
CA THR A 170 6.81 -2.45 -13.68
C THR A 170 7.41 -2.97 -12.39
N GLN A 171 6.71 -2.80 -11.27
CA GLN A 171 7.02 -3.63 -10.11
C GLN A 171 7.02 -5.04 -10.70
N SER A 172 8.20 -5.66 -10.72
CA SER A 172 8.28 -7.04 -11.15
C SER A 172 7.31 -7.77 -10.23
N ASN A 173 6.31 -8.42 -10.82
CA ASN A 173 5.55 -9.44 -10.10
C ASN A 173 6.45 -10.61 -9.68
N ASP A 174 7.75 -10.55 -9.98
CA ASP A 174 8.84 -11.23 -9.28
C ASP A 174 8.93 -10.77 -7.81
N SER A 175 7.82 -10.75 -7.07
CA SER A 175 7.94 -11.26 -5.72
C SER A 175 8.20 -12.74 -5.90
N ALA A 176 9.44 -13.17 -5.70
CA ALA A 176 9.68 -14.55 -5.34
C ALA A 176 8.62 -14.96 -4.32
N ASP A 177 8.11 -16.19 -4.41
CA ASP A 177 7.08 -16.77 -3.55
C ASP A 177 7.33 -16.65 -2.02
N GLU A 178 8.41 -16.00 -1.60
CA GLU A 178 8.74 -15.62 -0.23
C GLU A 178 7.80 -14.56 0.35
N ARG A 179 6.63 -15.00 0.83
CA ARG A 179 5.78 -14.20 1.73
C ARG A 179 6.30 -14.29 3.17
N ARG A 180 7.57 -13.94 3.37
CA ARG A 180 8.29 -14.03 4.65
C ARG A 180 8.32 -12.67 5.35
N VAL A 181 8.13 -12.68 6.67
CA VAL A 181 8.26 -11.51 7.53
C VAL A 181 9.20 -11.84 8.68
N LEU A 182 10.41 -11.26 8.64
CA LEU A 182 11.41 -11.39 9.70
C LEU A 182 11.12 -10.41 10.83
N ILE A 183 11.13 -10.91 12.07
CA ILE A 183 10.93 -10.09 13.26
C ILE A 183 12.27 -9.46 13.66
N SER A 184 12.46 -8.17 13.41
CA SER A 184 13.74 -7.50 13.72
C SER A 184 14.08 -7.49 15.21
N VAL A 185 13.08 -7.42 16.09
CA VAL A 185 13.26 -7.60 17.54
C VAL A 185 12.36 -8.73 18.02
N PRO A 186 12.88 -9.96 18.14
CA PRO A 186 12.11 -11.09 18.64
C PRO A 186 11.44 -10.81 19.99
N PHE A 187 10.29 -11.42 20.20
CA PHE A 187 9.51 -11.29 21.44
C PHE A 187 8.93 -12.64 21.83
N ALA A 188 8.80 -12.87 23.15
CA ALA A 188 8.31 -14.14 23.68
C ALA A 188 6.89 -14.43 23.21
N MET A 189 6.67 -15.65 22.71
CA MET A 189 5.34 -16.13 22.37
C MET A 189 4.67 -16.80 23.58
N PRO A 190 3.33 -16.68 23.71
CA PRO A 190 2.58 -17.52 24.63
C PRO A 190 2.76 -18.99 24.27
N GLN A 191 2.66 -19.86 25.28
CA GLN A 191 2.77 -21.30 25.07
C GLN A 191 1.58 -21.81 24.24
N LEU A 192 1.87 -22.39 23.08
CA LEU A 192 0.85 -22.87 22.15
C LEU A 192 0.51 -24.33 22.42
N ARG A 193 -0.79 -24.64 22.36
CA ARG A 193 -1.32 -25.98 22.60
C ARG A 193 -1.97 -26.56 21.35
N PHE A 194 -1.95 -27.86 21.22
CA PHE A 194 -2.64 -28.60 20.17
C PHE A 194 -3.08 -29.94 20.73
N GLN A 195 -4.02 -30.59 20.04
CA GLN A 195 -4.51 -31.91 20.42
C GLN A 195 -3.88 -32.95 19.51
N THR A 196 -3.24 -33.97 20.06
CA THR A 196 -2.66 -35.07 19.27
C THR A 196 -3.76 -35.86 18.53
N ALA A 197 -3.36 -36.73 17.61
CA ALA A 197 -4.30 -37.61 16.89
C ALA A 197 -5.11 -38.52 17.84
N ASP A 198 -4.51 -38.89 18.97
CA ASP A 198 -5.12 -39.73 20.01
C ASP A 198 -6.09 -38.96 20.92
N GLY A 199 -6.15 -37.63 20.78
CA GLY A 199 -7.04 -36.76 21.56
C GLY A 199 -6.37 -36.15 22.81
N ASP A 200 -5.11 -36.47 23.08
CA ASP A 200 -4.38 -35.91 24.21
C ASP A 200 -3.93 -34.47 23.94
N ASP A 201 -4.00 -33.62 24.97
CA ASP A 201 -3.46 -32.26 24.92
C ASP A 201 -1.93 -32.27 24.93
N ALA A 202 -1.33 -31.60 23.95
CA ALA A 202 0.10 -31.38 23.83
C ALA A 202 0.43 -29.89 23.66
N GLN A 203 1.71 -29.56 23.77
CA GLN A 203 2.19 -28.19 23.65
C GLN A 203 3.45 -28.14 22.79
N VAL A 204 3.64 -27.04 22.07
CA VAL A 204 4.86 -26.83 21.27
C VAL A 204 6.08 -26.87 22.20
N ARG A 205 7.08 -27.66 21.85
CA ARG A 205 8.23 -27.91 22.72
C ARG A 205 9.09 -26.67 22.88
N GLN A 206 9.60 -26.43 24.08
CA GLN A 206 10.63 -25.42 24.34
C GLN A 206 11.86 -26.12 24.89
N ASN A 207 12.58 -26.82 24.02
CA ASN A 207 13.70 -27.71 24.36
C ASN A 207 15.07 -27.14 23.93
N GLY A 208 15.17 -25.82 23.73
CA GLY A 208 16.40 -25.17 23.27
C GLY A 208 16.67 -25.33 21.76
N LYS A 209 15.73 -25.90 21.00
CA LYS A 209 15.76 -25.91 19.53
C LYS A 209 14.77 -24.91 18.95
N HIS A 210 14.99 -24.52 17.71
CA HIS A 210 14.01 -23.74 16.98
C HIS A 210 12.77 -24.59 16.71
N GLN A 211 11.59 -23.97 16.78
CA GLN A 211 10.33 -24.64 16.49
C GLN A 211 9.66 -23.98 15.30
N LEU A 212 9.35 -24.76 14.26
CA LEU A 212 8.53 -24.31 13.15
C LEU A 212 7.11 -24.83 13.35
N ILE A 213 6.20 -23.92 13.69
CA ILE A 213 4.77 -24.24 13.84
C ILE A 213 4.11 -24.00 12.49
N ASN A 214 3.71 -25.07 11.81
CA ASN A 214 3.08 -25.01 10.50
C ASN A 214 1.56 -25.19 10.63
N LEU A 215 0.78 -24.21 10.16
CA LEU A 215 -0.66 -24.32 10.07
C LEU A 215 -1.05 -24.85 8.69
N TRP A 216 -1.84 -25.93 8.68
CA TRP A 216 -2.31 -26.57 7.46
C TRP A 216 -3.76 -27.06 7.59
N ALA A 217 -4.34 -27.43 6.46
CA ALA A 217 -5.67 -28.05 6.37
C ALA A 217 -5.67 -29.15 5.32
N SER A 218 -6.50 -30.18 5.49
CA SER A 218 -6.59 -31.29 4.52
C SER A 218 -7.05 -30.81 3.14
N TRP A 219 -7.89 -29.80 3.07
CA TRP A 219 -8.37 -29.20 1.82
C TRP A 219 -7.40 -28.20 1.18
N CYS A 220 -6.24 -27.95 1.80
CA CYS A 220 -5.23 -27.03 1.30
C CYS A 220 -4.13 -27.77 0.52
N GLU A 221 -4.28 -27.87 -0.80
CA GLU A 221 -3.28 -28.51 -1.68
C GLU A 221 -1.86 -27.90 -1.52
N PRO A 222 -1.66 -26.56 -1.45
CA PRO A 222 -0.33 -26.00 -1.22
C PRO A 222 0.29 -26.42 0.12
N CYS A 223 -0.54 -26.62 1.16
CA CYS A 223 -0.07 -27.07 2.46
C CYS A 223 0.46 -28.52 2.41
N GLN A 224 -0.26 -29.42 1.72
CA GLN A 224 0.20 -30.80 1.55
C GLN A 224 1.53 -30.87 0.79
N LYS A 225 1.68 -30.07 -0.28
CA LYS A 225 2.94 -29.97 -1.04
C LYS A 225 4.09 -29.44 -0.18
N GLU A 226 3.84 -28.40 0.61
CA GLU A 226 4.84 -27.84 1.52
C GLU A 226 5.30 -28.87 2.56
N LEU A 227 4.36 -29.54 3.26
CA LEU A 227 4.69 -30.56 4.25
C LEU A 227 5.47 -31.73 3.64
N ALA A 228 5.07 -32.21 2.46
CA ALA A 228 5.79 -33.27 1.75
C ALA A 228 7.22 -32.84 1.38
N GLN A 229 7.44 -31.57 1.01
CA GLN A 229 8.77 -31.05 0.72
C GLN A 229 9.62 -30.93 2.00
N LEU A 230 9.06 -30.35 3.07
CA LEU A 230 9.74 -30.27 4.36
C LEU A 230 10.09 -31.67 4.89
N ALA A 231 9.26 -32.67 4.62
CA ALA A 231 9.50 -34.05 5.04
C ALA A 231 10.75 -34.61 4.37
N GLN A 232 10.91 -34.39 3.06
CA GLN A 232 12.12 -34.77 2.31
C GLN A 232 13.36 -34.06 2.86
N ASP A 233 13.22 -32.80 3.29
CA ASP A 233 14.30 -31.97 3.79
C ASP A 233 14.49 -32.03 5.33
N THR A 234 13.85 -32.99 6.02
CA THR A 234 13.90 -33.10 7.49
C THR A 234 15.33 -33.15 8.03
N ALA A 235 16.23 -33.84 7.33
CA ALA A 235 17.63 -33.94 7.74
C ALA A 235 18.32 -32.56 7.75
N MET A 236 18.01 -31.71 6.77
CA MET A 236 18.53 -30.34 6.67
C MET A 236 18.01 -29.46 7.81
N LEU A 237 16.71 -29.56 8.11
CA LEU A 237 16.07 -28.84 9.22
C LEU A 237 16.64 -29.28 10.58
N SER A 238 16.77 -30.60 10.78
CA SER A 238 17.30 -31.18 12.02
C SER A 238 18.76 -30.80 12.24
N ALA A 239 19.58 -30.79 11.19
CA ALA A 239 20.97 -30.35 11.26
C ALA A 239 21.12 -28.86 11.63
N ALA A 240 20.14 -28.03 11.25
CA ALA A 240 20.06 -26.63 11.66
C ALA A 240 19.40 -26.44 13.04
N GLY A 241 18.99 -27.52 13.72
CA GLY A 241 18.34 -27.46 15.03
C GLY A 241 16.90 -26.96 14.98
N VAL A 242 16.16 -27.29 13.92
CA VAL A 242 14.73 -26.98 13.76
C VAL A 242 13.90 -28.24 13.93
N GLU A 243 12.87 -28.16 14.76
CA GLU A 243 11.80 -29.16 14.88
C GLU A 243 10.51 -28.59 14.30
N VAL A 244 9.75 -29.41 13.58
CA VAL A 244 8.50 -28.99 12.93
C VAL A 244 7.32 -29.58 13.70
N THR A 245 6.36 -28.71 14.04
CA THR A 245 5.05 -29.09 14.57
C THR A 245 3.98 -28.70 13.56
N ALA A 246 3.34 -29.68 12.94
CA ALA A 246 2.30 -29.48 11.94
C ALA A 246 0.92 -29.53 12.60
N VAL A 247 0.26 -28.37 12.65
CA VAL A 247 -1.01 -28.16 13.34
C VAL A 247 -2.15 -27.99 12.33
N CYS A 248 -3.06 -28.96 12.31
CA CYS A 248 -4.21 -29.02 11.42
C CYS A 248 -5.35 -28.13 11.94
N VAL A 249 -5.93 -27.27 11.08
CA VAL A 249 -7.03 -26.36 11.46
C VAL A 249 -8.43 -26.84 11.01
N ASP A 250 -8.54 -28.04 10.46
CA ASP A 250 -9.80 -28.58 9.91
C ASP A 250 -10.98 -28.54 10.91
N ARG A 251 -10.71 -28.77 12.20
CA ARG A 251 -11.74 -28.75 13.26
C ARG A 251 -12.26 -27.35 13.62
N LEU A 252 -11.69 -26.30 13.04
CA LEU A 252 -12.04 -24.91 13.34
C LEU A 252 -12.82 -24.23 12.22
N SER A 253 -12.86 -24.82 11.02
CA SER A 253 -13.68 -24.31 9.91
C SER A 253 -15.13 -24.82 10.02
N ASN A 254 -16.10 -23.89 9.99
CA ASN A 254 -17.54 -24.20 9.97
C ASN A 254 -18.03 -24.87 8.67
N GLU A 255 -17.17 -25.00 7.65
CA GLU A 255 -17.50 -25.66 6.40
C GLU A 255 -17.02 -27.12 6.44
N ASN A 256 -17.95 -28.06 6.67
CA ASN A 256 -17.88 -29.49 6.35
C ASN A 256 -16.48 -30.13 6.32
N ALA A 257 -15.66 -29.93 7.35
CA ALA A 257 -14.50 -30.76 7.57
C ALA A 257 -15.01 -32.14 7.98
N SER A 258 -15.00 -33.10 7.06
CA SER A 258 -15.24 -34.49 7.42
C SER A 258 -14.20 -34.85 8.47
N SER A 259 -14.69 -35.17 9.67
CA SER A 259 -13.87 -35.62 10.80
C SER A 259 -13.00 -36.83 10.47
N ASP A 260 -13.24 -37.46 9.31
CA ASP A 260 -12.68 -38.72 8.89
C ASP A 260 -11.44 -38.56 7.98
N VAL A 261 -11.37 -37.53 7.11
CA VAL A 261 -10.22 -37.36 6.18
C VAL A 261 -8.98 -36.84 6.91
N ALA A 262 -9.14 -35.86 7.81
CA ALA A 262 -8.04 -35.40 8.66
C ALA A 262 -7.53 -36.54 9.56
N ARG A 263 -8.43 -37.43 10.03
CA ARG A 263 -8.04 -38.61 10.81
C ARG A 263 -7.22 -39.57 9.97
N GLU A 264 -7.58 -39.83 8.71
CA GLU A 264 -6.86 -40.74 7.82
C GLU A 264 -5.49 -40.17 7.41
N ASP A 265 -5.37 -38.86 7.14
CA ASP A 265 -4.09 -38.20 6.86
C ASP A 265 -3.19 -38.09 8.11
N LEU A 266 -3.76 -37.87 9.29
CA LEU A 266 -3.02 -37.82 10.57
C LEU A 266 -2.66 -39.21 11.10
N THR A 267 -3.44 -40.25 10.79
CA THR A 267 -3.13 -41.65 11.15
C THR A 267 -2.20 -42.31 10.13
N ASN A 268 -2.24 -41.91 8.86
CA ASN A 268 -1.27 -42.29 7.81
C ASN A 268 -0.04 -41.35 7.75
N SER A 269 0.29 -40.69 8.87
CA SER A 269 1.41 -39.73 9.11
C SER A 269 2.80 -40.11 8.58
N ARG A 270 2.96 -41.25 7.91
CA ARG A 270 4.15 -41.58 7.12
C ARG A 270 4.26 -40.83 5.78
N SER A 271 3.16 -40.33 5.19
CA SER A 271 3.22 -39.63 3.89
C SER A 271 3.61 -38.16 3.99
N LEU A 272 3.26 -37.47 5.09
CA LEU A 272 3.47 -36.04 5.29
C LEU A 272 4.76 -35.69 6.06
N GLY A 273 5.48 -36.69 6.57
CA GLY A 273 6.81 -36.52 7.16
C GLY A 273 6.92 -36.89 8.64
N PRO A 274 8.13 -36.90 9.19
CA PRO A 274 8.41 -37.31 10.58
C PRO A 274 8.18 -36.17 11.59
N PHE A 275 7.05 -35.46 11.47
CA PHE A 275 6.75 -34.29 12.30
C PHE A 275 5.87 -34.63 13.50
N GLU A 276 5.85 -33.72 14.47
CA GLU A 276 4.82 -33.76 15.51
C GLU A 276 3.52 -33.20 14.92
N PHE A 277 2.47 -34.02 14.88
CA PHE A 277 1.19 -33.66 14.31
C PHE A 277 0.09 -33.51 15.37
N GLY A 278 -0.84 -32.60 15.12
CA GLY A 278 -2.08 -32.53 15.88
C GLY A 278 -3.06 -31.51 15.33
N TYR A 279 -4.22 -31.43 15.97
CA TYR A 279 -5.27 -30.46 15.69
C TYR A 279 -5.08 -29.18 16.49
N ALA A 280 -5.30 -28.03 15.85
CA ALA A 280 -5.28 -26.74 16.51
C ALA A 280 -6.36 -26.65 17.58
N HIS A 281 -5.99 -26.23 18.79
CA HIS A 281 -6.96 -25.76 19.76
C HIS A 281 -7.50 -24.38 19.30
N PRO A 282 -8.81 -24.06 19.44
CA PRO A 282 -9.36 -22.76 19.03
C PRO A 282 -8.55 -21.57 19.57
N LYS A 283 -8.26 -21.58 20.88
CA LYS A 283 -7.40 -20.57 21.55
C LYS A 283 -6.01 -20.41 20.92
N THR A 284 -5.42 -21.45 20.33
CA THR A 284 -4.10 -21.37 19.69
C THR A 284 -4.18 -20.54 18.42
N VAL A 285 -5.22 -20.74 17.60
CA VAL A 285 -5.45 -19.90 16.41
C VAL A 285 -5.76 -18.46 16.81
N ASP A 286 -6.54 -18.24 17.87
CA ASP A 286 -6.79 -16.90 18.39
C ASP A 286 -5.49 -16.20 18.82
N ILE A 287 -4.61 -16.89 19.55
CA ILE A 287 -3.31 -16.36 19.95
C ILE A 287 -2.48 -16.00 18.72
N LEU A 288 -2.37 -16.91 17.75
CA LEU A 288 -1.60 -16.66 16.53
C LEU A 288 -2.19 -15.50 15.71
N GLN A 289 -3.52 -15.34 15.70
CA GLN A 289 -4.20 -14.22 15.05
C GLN A 289 -3.93 -12.89 15.79
N VAL A 290 -3.93 -12.89 17.12
CA VAL A 290 -3.55 -11.72 17.94
C VAL A 290 -2.10 -11.33 17.68
N VAL A 291 -1.19 -12.30 17.63
CA VAL A 291 0.23 -12.07 17.31
C VAL A 291 0.37 -11.50 15.91
N ASN A 292 -0.33 -12.06 14.92
CA ASN A 292 -0.35 -11.53 13.56
C ASN A 292 -0.88 -10.08 13.53
N ASN A 293 -2.00 -9.80 14.19
CA ASN A 293 -2.56 -8.44 14.25
C ASN A 293 -1.64 -7.46 14.98
N HIS A 294 -0.83 -7.93 15.92
CA HIS A 294 0.18 -7.10 16.58
C HIS A 294 1.36 -6.76 15.65
N VAL A 295 1.78 -7.70 14.81
CA VAL A 295 2.88 -7.51 13.86
C VAL A 295 2.44 -6.70 12.64
N PHE A 296 1.17 -6.78 12.23
CA PHE A 296 0.65 -6.14 11.02
C PHE A 296 -0.52 -5.21 11.30
N ASP A 297 -0.39 -3.94 10.90
CA ASP A 297 -1.47 -2.94 10.99
C ASP A 297 -2.73 -3.30 10.19
N ILE A 298 -2.59 -4.13 9.15
CA ILE A 298 -3.71 -4.61 8.33
C ILE A 298 -4.09 -6.00 8.84
N HIS A 299 -5.14 -6.05 9.66
CA HIS A 299 -5.65 -7.30 10.22
C HIS A 299 -6.31 -8.12 9.11
N ARG A 300 -5.65 -9.19 8.70
CA ARG A 300 -6.19 -10.24 7.83
C ARG A 300 -6.15 -11.56 8.55
N SER A 301 -7.10 -12.44 8.23
CA SER A 301 -7.06 -13.84 8.70
C SER A 301 -5.76 -14.51 8.26
N LEU A 302 -5.26 -15.43 9.09
CA LEU A 302 -4.08 -16.23 8.75
C LEU A 302 -4.34 -17.02 7.44
N PRO A 303 -3.49 -16.87 6.41
CA PRO A 303 -3.60 -17.68 5.20
C PRO A 303 -3.21 -19.13 5.51
N LEU A 304 -3.49 -20.04 4.59
CA LEU A 304 -2.94 -21.40 4.62
C LEU A 304 -2.12 -21.67 3.34
N PRO A 305 -0.93 -22.29 3.45
CA PRO A 305 -0.23 -22.57 4.70
C PRO A 305 0.28 -21.28 5.37
N CYS A 306 0.49 -21.33 6.68
CA CYS A 306 1.14 -20.25 7.42
C CYS A 306 2.01 -20.83 8.52
N SER A 307 3.27 -20.41 8.57
CA SER A 307 4.25 -20.95 9.52
C SER A 307 4.82 -19.87 10.44
N PHE A 308 5.08 -20.22 11.69
CA PHE A 308 5.71 -19.36 12.69
C PHE A 308 7.02 -20.02 13.15
N LEU A 309 8.14 -19.34 12.94
CA LEU A 309 9.44 -19.79 13.43
C LEU A 309 9.69 -19.19 14.82
N LEU A 310 9.87 -20.06 15.80
CA LEU A 310 10.27 -19.70 17.15
C LEU A 310 11.75 -20.01 17.38
N GLY A 311 12.41 -19.13 18.12
CA GLY A 311 13.77 -19.34 18.61
C GLY A 311 13.84 -20.40 19.73
N PRO A 312 15.06 -20.80 20.13
CA PRO A 312 15.30 -21.74 21.24
C PRO A 312 14.60 -21.39 22.56
N ASN A 313 14.32 -20.10 22.78
CA ASN A 313 13.69 -19.56 23.98
C ASN A 313 12.18 -19.31 23.80
N GLY A 314 11.59 -19.76 22.69
CA GLY A 314 10.16 -19.56 22.40
C GLY A 314 9.81 -18.14 21.92
N ASP A 315 10.79 -17.36 21.49
CA ASP A 315 10.61 -16.02 20.93
C ASP A 315 10.32 -16.07 19.42
N LEU A 316 9.42 -15.21 18.93
CA LEU A 316 9.04 -15.20 17.52
C LEU A 316 10.15 -14.61 16.65
N GLN A 317 10.64 -15.40 15.70
CA GLN A 317 11.76 -15.07 14.82
C GLN A 317 11.28 -14.66 13.41
N ALA A 318 10.32 -15.39 12.85
CA ALA A 318 9.77 -15.14 11.52
C ALA A 318 8.32 -15.63 11.38
N ILE A 319 7.57 -15.03 10.46
CA ILE A 319 6.25 -15.48 10.01
C ILE A 319 6.31 -15.71 8.49
N TYR A 320 5.90 -16.89 8.04
CA TYR A 320 5.77 -17.23 6.62
C TYR A 320 4.29 -17.32 6.25
N LYS A 321 3.83 -16.49 5.32
CA LYS A 321 2.41 -16.35 4.92
C LYS A 321 2.15 -16.98 3.55
N GLY A 322 2.29 -18.29 3.51
CA GLY A 322 2.27 -19.11 2.30
C GLY A 322 3.35 -20.18 2.38
N PRO A 323 3.54 -20.96 1.30
CA PRO A 323 4.54 -22.02 1.28
C PRO A 323 5.94 -21.47 1.54
N THR A 324 6.74 -22.21 2.30
CA THR A 324 8.16 -21.94 2.54
C THR A 324 9.02 -23.17 2.22
N THR A 325 10.34 -22.98 2.18
CA THR A 325 11.31 -24.06 1.91
C THR A 325 12.24 -24.27 3.09
N ALA A 326 12.78 -25.49 3.23
CA ALA A 326 13.77 -25.77 4.26
C ALA A 326 15.01 -24.87 4.15
N ALA A 327 15.46 -24.57 2.92
CA ALA A 327 16.57 -23.65 2.67
C ALA A 327 16.30 -22.25 3.24
N GLN A 328 15.09 -21.73 3.04
CA GLN A 328 14.67 -20.43 3.58
C GLN A 328 14.66 -20.45 5.12
N ILE A 329 14.04 -21.46 5.72
CA ILE A 329 13.98 -21.63 7.18
C ILE A 329 15.39 -21.70 7.79
N VAL A 330 16.28 -22.50 7.20
CA VAL A 330 17.66 -22.65 7.66
C VAL A 330 18.45 -21.35 7.52
N SER A 331 18.20 -20.57 6.47
CA SER A 331 18.79 -19.24 6.33
C SER A 331 18.33 -18.31 7.46
N ASP A 332 17.04 -18.31 7.78
CA ASP A 332 16.50 -17.44 8.84
C ASP A 332 16.99 -17.84 10.24
N VAL A 333 17.15 -19.14 10.49
CA VAL A 333 17.74 -19.68 11.73
C VAL A 333 19.17 -19.21 11.95
N LYS A 334 19.99 -19.15 10.89
CA LYS A 334 21.37 -18.64 11.00
C LYS A 334 21.41 -17.18 11.47
N ASN A 335 20.37 -16.41 11.12
CA ASN A 335 20.25 -15.00 11.44
C ASN A 335 19.49 -14.75 12.76
N SER A 336 19.01 -15.80 13.45
CA SER A 336 18.20 -15.70 14.69
C SER A 336 18.86 -14.87 15.79
N ASN A 337 20.19 -14.93 15.90
CA ASN A 337 20.97 -14.26 16.94
C ASN A 337 21.60 -12.93 16.50
N ASP A 338 21.32 -12.49 15.27
CA ASP A 338 21.85 -11.22 14.76
C ASP A 338 21.28 -10.03 15.55
N ASP A 339 22.05 -8.95 15.62
CA ASP A 339 21.57 -7.68 16.17
C ASP A 339 20.33 -7.18 15.39
N PRO A 340 19.35 -6.53 16.04
CA PRO A 340 18.14 -6.04 15.39
C PRO A 340 18.36 -5.18 14.12
N GLU A 341 19.45 -4.40 14.03
CA GLU A 341 19.77 -3.65 12.81
C GLU A 341 20.14 -4.59 11.66
N VAL A 342 20.94 -5.61 11.93
CA VAL A 342 21.34 -6.62 10.92
C VAL A 342 20.14 -7.45 10.50
N ARG A 343 19.30 -7.87 11.46
CA ARG A 343 18.04 -8.57 11.17
C ARG A 343 17.10 -7.78 10.27
N ARG A 344 17.00 -6.47 10.47
CA ARG A 344 16.21 -5.59 9.60
C ARG A 344 16.71 -5.63 8.16
N MET A 345 18.02 -5.70 7.94
CA MET A 345 18.61 -5.75 6.60
C MET A 345 18.29 -7.05 5.86
N HIS A 346 18.13 -8.17 6.57
CA HIS A 346 17.73 -9.45 5.96
C HIS A 346 16.29 -9.47 5.44
N GLY A 347 15.41 -8.61 5.98
CA GLY A 347 13.99 -8.54 5.62
C GLY A 347 13.56 -7.27 4.88
N SER A 348 14.46 -6.32 4.66
CA SER A 348 14.15 -5.03 4.03
C SER A 348 14.91 -4.83 2.72
N HIS A 349 14.18 -4.57 1.64
CA HIS A 349 14.78 -4.17 0.36
C HIS A 349 15.33 -2.72 0.38
N PHE A 350 15.15 -2.00 1.50
CA PHE A 350 15.56 -0.61 1.63
C PHE A 350 16.74 -0.47 2.59
N THR A 351 17.77 0.22 2.12
CA THR A 351 18.89 0.65 2.98
C THR A 351 18.41 1.65 4.03
N GLY A 352 19.00 1.63 5.23
CA GLY A 352 18.65 2.58 6.29
C GLY A 352 19.24 2.23 7.65
N ARG A 353 18.79 2.93 8.68
CA ARG A 353 19.03 2.64 10.10
C ARG A 353 17.80 3.03 10.90
N TRP A 354 17.59 2.44 12.08
CA TRP A 354 16.55 2.94 12.96
C TRP A 354 16.89 4.35 13.46
N SER A 355 15.89 5.25 13.52
CA SER A 355 16.08 6.58 14.12
C SER A 355 16.13 6.53 15.65
N ALA A 356 15.64 5.45 16.25
CA ALA A 356 15.67 5.15 17.67
C ALA A 356 15.86 3.65 17.89
N LYS A 357 16.40 3.23 19.03
CA LYS A 357 16.57 1.80 19.34
C LYS A 357 15.22 1.07 19.22
N PRO A 358 15.13 -0.02 18.43
CA PRO A 358 13.88 -0.74 18.27
C PRO A 358 13.48 -1.40 19.60
N ARG A 359 12.19 -1.37 19.91
CA ARG A 359 11.65 -1.91 21.17
C ARG A 359 11.08 -3.30 20.92
N SER A 360 11.31 -4.22 21.85
CA SER A 360 10.66 -5.53 21.82
C SER A 360 9.17 -5.37 22.15
N ALA A 361 8.33 -6.09 21.41
CA ALA A 361 6.91 -6.17 21.70
C ALA A 361 6.66 -6.87 23.05
N ARG A 362 5.67 -6.38 23.79
CA ARG A 362 5.17 -7.03 25.02
C ARG A 362 3.71 -7.40 24.83
N LEU A 363 3.46 -8.59 24.27
CA LEU A 363 2.10 -9.10 24.06
C LEU A 363 1.28 -9.15 25.37
N LEU A 364 1.93 -9.43 26.50
CA LEU A 364 1.27 -9.63 27.79
C LEU A 364 1.03 -8.35 28.62
N SER A 365 1.49 -7.17 28.17
CA SER A 365 1.19 -5.91 28.87
C SER A 365 -0.10 -5.23 28.41
N MET A 366 -0.86 -5.84 27.49
CA MET A 366 -2.10 -5.27 26.93
C MET A 366 -3.37 -5.66 27.69
N GLY A 367 -3.25 -6.30 28.87
CA GLY A 367 -4.37 -6.80 29.66
C GLY A 367 -4.67 -6.04 30.97
N THR A 368 -4.00 -4.92 31.24
CA THR A 368 -4.24 -4.15 32.47
C THR A 368 -4.28 -2.66 32.18
N SER A 369 -5.41 -2.21 31.63
CA SER A 369 -5.82 -0.80 31.67
C SER A 369 -7.32 -0.70 31.51
#